data_AF-A0A427A1H7-F1
#
_entry.id   AF-A0A427A1H7-F1
#
_cell.length_a   1.000
_cell.length_b   1.000
_cell.length_c   1.000
_cell.angle_alpha   90.00
_cell.angle_beta   90.00
_cell.angle_gamma   90.00
#
_symmetry.space_group_name_H-M   'P 1'
#
loop_
_entity.id
_entity.type
_entity.pdbx_description
1 polymer ?
#
loop_
_entity_poly.entity_id
_entity_poly.type
_entity_poly.pdbx_seq_one_letter_code
_entity_poly.pdbx_strand_id
1 'polypeptide(L)' 'ACYCVLQSRYYRSPEVLLGYPYTSSIDMWSFGCIVAELFLGLPLFPGASEYDLLKRMIQILG' A
#
# COMPACT_ATOMS: atom_id res chain seq x y z
N ALA A 1 -3.96 -17.43 -9.89
CA ALA A 1 -4.12 -16.94 -8.50
C ALA A 1 -5.22 -15.89 -8.53
N CYS A 2 -6.27 -16.06 -7.72
CA CYS A 2 -7.36 -15.10 -7.69
C CYS A 2 -6.82 -13.77 -7.19
N TYR A 3 -6.88 -12.72 -8.03
CA TYR A 3 -6.72 -11.34 -7.58
C TYR A 3 -7.98 -10.94 -6.82
N CYS A 4 -8.24 -11.57 -5.67
CA CYS A 4 -9.22 -11.06 -4.73
C CYS A 4 -8.72 -9.69 -4.28
N VAL A 5 -9.58 -8.68 -4.38
CA VAL A 5 -9.32 -7.35 -3.85
C VAL A 5 -9.27 -7.46 -2.32
N LEU A 6 -8.09 -7.79 -1.78
CA LEU A 6 -7.88 -8.03 -0.35
C LEU A 6 -7.68 -6.73 0.43
N GLN A 7 -7.06 -5.72 -0.20
CA GLN A 7 -6.76 -4.44 0.40
C GLN A 7 -7.37 -3.29 -0.41
N SER A 8 -7.86 -2.26 0.30
CA SER A 8 -8.23 -0.98 -0.32
C SER A 8 -7.01 -0.33 -0.95
N ARG A 9 -7.22 0.45 -2.02
CA ARG A 9 -6.16 0.94 -2.93
C ARG A 9 -5.03 1.66 -2.19
N TYR A 10 -5.35 2.52 -1.24
CA TYR A 10 -4.36 3.35 -0.53
C TYR A 10 -3.52 2.59 0.50
N TYR A 11 -4.01 1.43 0.97
CA TYR A 11 -3.36 0.63 2.00
C TYR A 11 -2.76 -0.66 1.42
N ARG A 12 -2.77 -0.82 0.09
CA ARG A 12 -2.30 -2.03 -0.56
C ARG A 12 -0.78 -2.10 -0.53
N SER A 13 -0.27 -3.29 -0.19
CA SER A 13 1.16 -3.54 -0.15
C SER A 13 1.78 -3.64 -1.55
N PRO A 14 3.07 -3.30 -1.71
CA PRO A 14 3.77 -3.38 -2.99
C PRO A 14 3.85 -4.82 -3.52
N GLU A 15 4.02 -5.83 -2.65
CA GLU A 15 4.03 -7.24 -3.09
C GLU A 15 2.70 -7.69 -3.71
N VAL A 16 1.58 -7.16 -3.22
CA VAL A 16 0.25 -7.42 -3.78
C VAL A 16 0.06 -6.69 -5.10
N LEU A 17 0.55 -5.44 -5.24
CA LEU A 17 0.52 -4.74 -6.54
C LEU A 17 1.35 -5.44 -7.61
N LEU A 18 2.48 -6.01 -7.22
CA LEU A 18 3.40 -6.70 -8.14
C LEU A 18 3.01 -8.16 -8.40
N GLY A 19 1.98 -8.67 -7.73
CA GLY A 19 1.52 -10.06 -7.90
C GLY A 19 2.46 -11.11 -7.32
N TYR A 20 3.32 -10.74 -6.37
CA TYR A 20 4.19 -11.68 -5.67
C TYR A 20 3.41 -12.48 -4.62
N PRO A 21 3.91 -13.67 -4.24
CA PRO A 21 3.37 -14.39 -3.09
C PRO A 21 3.50 -13.51 -1.85
N TYR A 22 2.37 -13.23 -1.22
CA TYR A 22 2.27 -12.41 -0.03
C TYR A 22 2.01 -13.27 1.20
N THR A 23 2.29 -12.72 2.36
CA THR A 23 2.02 -13.34 3.67
C THR A 23 1.20 -12.36 4.53
N SER A 24 1.03 -12.65 5.82
CA SER A 24 0.45 -11.71 6.80
C SER A 24 1.24 -10.39 6.94
N SER A 25 2.41 -10.26 6.30
CA SER A 25 3.17 -9.00 6.19
C SER A 25 2.36 -7.86 5.54
N ILE A 26 1.41 -8.17 4.66
CA ILE A 26 0.58 -7.15 3.98
C ILE A 26 -0.29 -6.36 4.95
N ASP A 27 -0.69 -6.98 6.06
CA ASP A 27 -1.51 -6.34 7.08
C ASP A 27 -0.66 -5.34 7.88
N MET A 28 0.61 -5.66 8.12
CA MET A 28 1.57 -4.74 8.75
C MET A 28 1.85 -3.52 7.88
N TRP A 29 1.88 -3.69 6.55
CA TRP A 29 1.95 -2.57 5.61
C TRP A 29 0.72 -1.66 5.74
N SER A 30 -0.48 -2.25 5.68
CA SER A 30 -1.74 -1.51 5.85
C SER A 30 -1.77 -0.74 7.17
N PHE A 31 -1.37 -1.39 8.25
CA PHE A 31 -1.29 -0.80 9.58
C PHE A 31 -0.34 0.40 9.61
N GLY A 32 0.86 0.27 9.03
CA GLY A 32 1.82 1.38 8.93
C GLY A 32 1.24 2.58 8.19
N CYS A 33 0.56 2.34 7.06
CA CYS A 33 -0.12 3.39 6.30
C CYS A 33 -1.22 4.08 7.12
N ILE A 34 -2.03 3.32 7.87
CA ILE A 34 -3.09 3.87 8.74
C ILE A 34 -2.49 4.70 9.88
N VAL A 35 -1.46 4.19 10.56
CA VAL A 35 -0.79 4.92 11.64
C VAL A 35 -0.20 6.24 11.13
N ALA A 36 0.44 6.21 9.97
CA ALA A 36 0.98 7.42 9.35
C ALA A 36 -0.12 8.39 8.91
N GLU A 37 -1.23 7.88 8.37
CA GLU A 37 -2.40 8.69 8.02
C GLU A 37 -3.02 9.36 9.25
N LEU A 38 -3.13 8.64 10.37
CA LEU A 38 -3.59 9.21 11.64
C LEU A 38 -2.64 10.29 12.16
N PHE A 39 -1.34 10.13 11.97
CA PHE A 39 -0.33 11.10 12.38
C PHE A 39 -0.33 12.36 11.49
N LEU A 40 -0.48 12.19 10.18
CA LEU A 40 -0.44 13.27 9.19
C LEU A 40 -1.80 13.96 9.00
N GLY A 41 -2.91 13.28 9.31
CA GLY A 41 -4.28 13.72 9.03
C GLY A 41 -4.69 13.59 7.56
N LEU A 42 -3.86 12.93 6.74
CA LEU A 42 -4.03 12.80 5.29
C LEU A 42 -3.38 11.51 4.79
N PRO A 43 -3.91 10.89 3.72
CA PRO A 43 -3.46 9.58 3.25
C PRO A 43 -1.97 9.60 2.90
N LEU A 44 -1.23 8.62 3.44
CA LEU A 44 0.23 8.54 3.28
C LEU A 44 0.65 8.46 1.80
N PHE A 45 -0.10 7.72 0.99
CA PHE A 45 0.16 7.53 -0.43
C PHE A 45 -1.08 7.88 -1.28
N PRO A 46 -1.26 9.16 -1.65
CA PRO A 46 -2.37 9.58 -2.51
C PRO A 46 -2.08 9.22 -3.98
N GLY A 47 -2.40 7.98 -4.38
CA GLY A 47 -2.20 7.47 -5.74
C GLY A 47 -3.50 7.42 -6.55
N ALA A 48 -3.52 8.05 -7.73
CA ALA A 48 -4.64 7.92 -8.68
C ALA A 48 -4.64 6.56 -9.39
N SER A 49 -3.45 6.02 -9.65
CA SER A 49 -3.22 4.68 -10.22
C SER A 49 -2.31 3.83 -9.32
N GLU A 50 -2.30 2.52 -9.57
CA GLU A 50 -1.38 1.57 -8.92
C GLU A 50 0.09 1.93 -9.19
N TYR A 51 0.39 2.42 -10.39
CA TYR A 51 1.72 2.90 -10.75
C TYR A 51 2.12 4.15 -9.95
N ASP A 52 1.22 5.12 -9.79
CA ASP A 52 1.49 6.31 -8.98
C ASP A 52 1.67 5.96 -7.51
N LEU A 53 0.89 5.00 -7.00
CA LEU A 53 1.02 4.50 -5.64
C LEU A 53 2.43 3.92 -5.42
N LEU A 54 2.88 3.00 -6.29
CA LEU A 54 4.24 2.43 -6.25
C LEU A 54 5.32 3.50 -6.36
N LYS A 55 5.17 4.44 -7.30
CA LYS A 55 6.13 5.53 -7.48
C LYS A 55 6.28 6.36 -6.22
N ARG A 56 5.18 6.68 -5.53
CA ARG A 56 5.20 7.43 -4.27
C ARG A 56 5.80 6.63 -3.13
N MET A 57 5.50 5.35 -3.02
CA MET A 57 6.14 4.45 -2.05
C MET A 57 7.66 4.49 -2.20
N ILE A 58 8.14 4.36 -3.44
CA ILE A 58 9.58 4.43 -3.76
C ILE A 58 10.15 5.81 -3.44
N GLN A 59 9.43 6.91 -3.73
CA GLN A 59 9.92 8.27 -3.44
C GLN A 59 10.03 8.59 -1.95
N ILE A 60 9.22 7.96 -1.09
CA ILE A 60 9.18 8.24 0.36
C ILE A 60 10.10 7.28 1.12
N LEU A 61 10.14 6.00 0.72
CA LEU A 61 10.90 4.95 1.41
C LEU A 61 12.27 4.67 0.78
N GLY A 62 12.53 5.20 -0.43
CA GLY A 62 13.75 4.99 -1.21
C GLY A 62 14.69 6.18 -1.22
#